data_AF-A0A645C301-F1
#
_entry.id   AF-A0A645C301-F1
#
_cell.length_a   1.000
_cell.length_b   1.000
_cell.length_c   1.000
_cell.angle_alpha   90.00
_cell.angle_beta   90.00
_cell.angle_gamma   90.00
#
_symmetry.space_group_name_H-M   'P 1'
#
loop_
_entity.id
_entity.type
_entity.pdbx_description
1 polymer ?
#
loop_
_entity_poly.entity_id
_entity_poly.type
_entity_poly.pdbx_seq_one_letter_code
_entity_poly.pdbx_strand_id
1 'polypeptide(L)' 'MSARAMASDPKRKEKIINRTPLGRFGTIDDIGLTSVFLASDASSYITGAIIPVDGGVSIGF' A
#
# COMPACT_ATOMS: atom_id res chain seq x y z
N MET A 1 -11.05 1.70 -3.29
CA MET A 1 -11.59 2.06 -4.62
C MET A 1 -11.45 0.85 -5.52
N SER A 2 -12.49 0.47 -6.28
CA SER A 2 -12.40 -0.69 -7.17
C SER A 2 -11.48 -0.40 -8.35
N ALA A 3 -10.75 -1.42 -8.84
CA ALA A 3 -9.88 -1.28 -10.02
C ALA A 3 -10.61 -0.70 -11.24
N ARG A 4 -11.91 -1.00 -11.37
CA ARG A 4 -12.80 -0.44 -12.40
C ARG A 4 -12.95 1.08 -12.32
N ALA A 5 -13.08 1.65 -11.12
CA ALA A 5 -13.23 3.09 -10.95
C ALA A 5 -11.97 3.88 -11.33
N MET A 6 -10.79 3.25 -11.26
CA MET A 6 -9.51 3.86 -11.64
C MET A 6 -9.23 3.73 -13.15
N ALA A 7 -9.81 2.73 -13.82
CA ALA A 7 -9.69 2.55 -15.26
C ALA A 7 -10.46 3.63 -16.04
N SER A 8 -11.54 4.18 -15.49
CA SER A 8 -12.37 5.20 -16.13
C SER A 8 -11.81 6.63 -16.02
N ASP A 9 -10.75 6.87 -15.25
CA ASP A 9 -10.16 8.19 -15.05
C ASP A 9 -8.61 8.15 -15.04
N PRO A 10 -7.99 8.18 -16.23
CA PRO A 10 -6.53 8.11 -16.36
C PRO A 10 -5.79 9.27 -15.68
N LYS A 11 -6.34 10.48 -15.69
CA LYS A 11 -5.72 11.66 -15.06
C LYS A 11 -5.66 11.51 -13.54
N ARG A 12 -6.75 11.00 -12.94
CA ARG A 12 -6.77 10.69 -11.50
C ARG A 12 -5.79 9.58 -11.14
N LYS A 13 -5.71 8.54 -11.99
CA LYS A 13 -4.74 7.45 -11.83
C LYS A 13 -3.31 7.98 -11.78
N GLU A 14 -2.92 8.79 -12.75
CA GLU A 14 -1.59 9.39 -12.85
C GLU A 14 -1.26 10.30 -11.66
N LYS A 15 -2.22 11.14 -11.24
CA LYS A 15 -2.06 12.01 -10.07
C LYS A 15 -1.77 11.22 -8.78
N ILE A 16 -2.40 10.06 -8.60
CA ILE A 16 -2.18 9.20 -7.43
C ILE A 16 -0.80 8.53 -7.51
N ILE A 17 -0.42 8.02 -8.68
CA ILE A 17 0.91 7.41 -8.88
C ILE A 17 2.01 8.45 -8.62
N ASN A 18 1.88 9.67 -9.12
CA ASN A 18 2.89 10.73 -8.93
C ASN A 18 3.05 11.17 -7.47
N ARG A 19 2.06 10.90 -6.62
CA ARG A 19 2.13 11.14 -5.17
C ARG A 19 2.54 9.92 -4.37
N THR A 20 2.71 8.77 -5.02
CA THR A 20 3.14 7.52 -4.38
C THR A 20 4.65 7.38 -4.61
N PRO A 21 5.50 7.45 -3.57
CA PRO A 21 6.95 7.32 -3.72
C PRO A 21 7.39 6.06 -4.48
N LEU A 22 6.69 4.94 -4.28
CA LEU A 22 6.95 3.69 -5.00
C LEU A 22 6.52 3.68 -6.48
N GLY A 23 5.86 4.75 -6.97
CA GLY A 23 5.53 4.92 -8.38
C GLY A 23 4.51 3.91 -8.94
N ARG A 24 3.80 3.18 -8.08
CA ARG A 24 2.80 2.18 -8.48
C ARG A 24 1.66 2.07 -7.48
N PHE A 25 0.56 1.47 -7.91
CA PHE A 25 -0.45 1.01 -6.97
C PHE A 25 0.04 -0.22 -6.20
N GLY A 26 -0.45 -0.36 -4.98
CA GLY A 26 -0.34 -1.60 -4.23
C GLY A 26 -1.09 -2.73 -4.94
N THR A 27 -0.57 -3.94 -4.80
CA THR A 27 -1.22 -5.19 -5.19
C THR A 27 -1.84 -5.85 -3.96
N ILE A 28 -2.64 -6.90 -4.18
CA ILE A 28 -3.13 -7.73 -3.08
C ILE A 28 -1.98 -8.39 -2.30
N ASP A 29 -0.87 -8.68 -2.99
CA ASP A 29 0.29 -9.35 -2.41
C ASP A 29 1.06 -8.44 -1.45
N ASP A 30 1.10 -7.12 -1.68
CA ASP A 30 1.76 -6.17 -0.77
C ASP A 30 1.14 -6.24 0.64
N ILE A 31 -0.19 -6.34 0.72
CA ILE A 31 -0.93 -6.53 1.99
C ILE A 31 -0.81 -7.97 2.49
N GLY A 32 -0.97 -8.95 1.59
CA GLY A 32 -0.94 -10.37 1.93
C GLY A 32 0.38 -10.79 2.55
N LEU A 33 1.51 -10.45 1.92
CA LEU A 33 2.84 -10.80 2.41
C LEU A 33 3.19 -10.08 3.70
N THR A 34 2.77 -8.80 3.86
CA THR A 34 2.92 -8.10 5.14
C THR A 34 2.14 -8.80 6.25
N SER A 35 0.92 -9.26 5.96
CA SER A 35 0.10 -10.01 6.92
C SER A 35 0.75 -11.35 7.28
N VAL A 36 1.32 -12.07 6.31
CA VAL A 36 2.07 -13.31 6.54
C VAL A 36 3.28 -13.06 7.44
N PHE A 37 4.04 -11.99 7.18
CA PHE A 37 5.16 -11.59 8.05
C PHE A 37 4.68 -11.32 9.49
N LEU A 38 3.63 -10.51 9.67
CA LEU A 38 3.08 -10.16 10.97
C LEU A 38 2.45 -11.34 11.72
N ALA A 39 2.05 -12.39 11.02
CA ALA A 39 1.55 -13.63 11.60
C ALA A 39 2.65 -14.66 11.91
N SER A 40 3.90 -14.38 11.53
CA SER A 40 5.03 -15.31 11.70
C SER A 40 5.85 -15.02 12.96
N ASP A 41 6.69 -15.97 13.37
CA ASP A 41 7.62 -15.79 14.49
C ASP A 41 8.63 -14.64 14.25
N ALA A 42 8.85 -14.26 12.99
CA ALA A 42 9.76 -13.17 12.62
C ALA A 42 9.30 -11.80 13.13
N SER A 43 8.02 -11.64 13.47
CA SER A 43 7.46 -10.42 14.06
C SER A 43 7.13 -10.55 15.55
N SER A 44 7.70 -11.54 16.25
CA SER A 44 7.36 -11.89 17.65
C SER A 44 7.47 -10.75 18.68
N TYR A 45 8.21 -9.68 18.38
CA TYR A 45 8.33 -8.49 19.25
C TYR A 45 7.63 -7.24 18.70
N ILE A 46 6.87 -7.37 17.62
CA ILE A 46 6.10 -6.28 17.02
C ILE A 46 4.66 -6.38 17.53
N THR A 47 4.25 -5.45 18.39
CA THR A 47 2.88 -5.34 18.89
C THR A 47 2.49 -3.88 19.11
N GLY A 48 1.19 -3.57 19.04
CA GLY A 48 0.66 -2.20 19.25
C GLY A 48 1.07 -1.18 18.19
N ALA A 49 1.69 -1.61 17.09
CA ALA A 49 2.20 -0.74 16.04
C ALA A 49 1.21 -0.63 14.86
N ILE A 50 1.17 0.55 14.25
CA ILE A 50 0.53 0.77 12.95
C ILE A 50 1.63 0.63 11.88
N ILE A 51 1.47 -0.32 10.96
CA ILE A 51 2.43 -0.55 9.86
C ILE A 51 1.79 -0.07 8.55
N PRO A 52 2.19 1.10 8.01
CA PRO A 52 1.70 1.56 6.71
C PRO A 52 2.18 0.64 5.57
N VAL A 53 1.25 0.17 4.75
CA VAL A 53 1.52 -0.61 3.54
C VAL A 53 0.85 0.08 2.35
N ASP A 54 1.37 1.26 2.01
CA ASP A 54 0.68 2.21 1.13
C ASP A 54 1.58 2.79 0.04
N GLY A 55 2.76 2.20 -0.18
CA GLY A 55 3.72 2.70 -1.16
C GLY A 55 4.41 4.02 -0.76
N GLY A 56 4.26 4.45 0.50
CA GLY A 56 4.85 5.69 1.03
C GLY A 56 3.95 6.92 0.91
N VAL A 57 2.68 6.76 0.52
CA VAL A 57 1.76 7.90 0.31
C VAL A 57 1.53 8.69 1.60
N SER A 58 1.47 8.03 2.76
CA SER A 58 1.13 8.67 4.03
C SER A 58 2.19 9.65 4.55
N ILE A 59 3.43 9.58 4.08
CA ILE A 59 4.54 10.44 4.55
C ILE A 59 4.82 11.65 3.64
N GLY A 60 4.18 11.74 2.47
CA GLY A 60 4.46 12.75 1.45
C GLY A 60 3.67 14.06 1.55
N PHE A 61 3.19 14.42 2.75
CA PHE A 61 2.46 15.67 3.01
C PHE A 61 3.36 16.75 3.60
#